data_AF-A0A9X2W3Q0-F1
#
_entry.id   AF-A0A9X2W3Q0-F1
#
_cell.length_a   1.000
_cell.length_b   1.000
_cell.length_c   1.000
_cell.angle_alpha   90.00
_cell.angle_beta   90.00
_cell.angle_gamma   90.00
#
_symmetry.space_group_name_H-M   'P 1'
#
loop_
_entity.id
_entity.type
_entity.pdbx_description
1 polymer ?
#
loop_
_entity_poly.entity_id
_entity_poly.type
_entity_poly.pdbx_seq_one_letter_code
_entity_poly.pdbx_strand_id
1 'polypeptide(L)'
;HIDEKLDAAASYRRVKQLDEAQGLVWLKPTRFNNTYALAMPEEQAERLGIQSVSDLARVLAEQQEAEPGSTHLFAMDPEFAGRPDGLGPMSELYGLHFTRNDIRQMDAGLVYTALKNRQVFLGLVYTTDGRLKDFKLRVLKDDKQYFPFYNAAPVVRK
;
A
#
# COMPACT_ATOMS: atom_id res chain seq x y z
N HIS A 1 -14.19 12.81 6.18
CA HIS A 1 -12.86 13.13 6.73
C HIS A 1 -12.71 12.25 7.97
N ILE A 2 -11.65 11.45 8.08
CA ILE A 2 -11.42 10.60 9.26
C ILE A 2 -10.44 11.38 10.14
N ASP A 3 -10.95 12.04 11.18
CA ASP A 3 -10.18 12.92 12.06
C ASP A 3 -9.38 12.17 13.14
N GLU A 4 -9.48 10.83 13.19
CA GLU A 4 -8.84 10.02 14.21
C GLU A 4 -8.24 8.73 13.59
N LYS A 5 -6.90 8.62 13.56
CA LYS A 5 -6.20 7.40 13.17
C LYS A 5 -6.33 6.36 14.29
N LEU A 6 -7.42 5.59 14.26
CA LEU A 6 -7.67 4.48 15.17
C LEU A 6 -6.86 3.24 14.75
N ASP A 7 -6.29 2.53 15.72
CA ASP A 7 -5.69 1.21 15.46
C ASP A 7 -6.75 0.18 15.02
N ALA A 8 -6.33 -1.00 14.56
CA ALA A 8 -7.24 -2.05 14.09
C ALA A 8 -8.31 -2.44 15.13
N ALA A 9 -7.93 -2.49 16.41
CA ALA A 9 -8.83 -2.89 17.49
C ALA A 9 -9.84 -1.78 17.82
N ALA A 10 -9.39 -0.53 17.82
CA ALA A 10 -10.21 0.65 18.04
C ALA A 10 -11.18 0.89 16.87
N SER A 11 -10.72 0.73 15.63
CA SER A 11 -11.56 0.79 14.42
C SER A 11 -12.67 -0.27 14.46
N TYR A 12 -12.32 -1.52 14.80
CA TYR A 12 -13.31 -2.61 14.94
C TYR A 12 -14.33 -2.33 16.05
N ARG A 13 -13.89 -1.86 17.23
CA ARG A 13 -14.81 -1.51 18.33
C ARG A 13 -15.76 -0.39 17.92
N ARG A 14 -15.25 0.63 17.22
CA ARG A 14 -16.04 1.78 16.80
C ARG A 14 -17.11 1.40 15.80
N VAL A 15 -16.77 0.62 14.76
CA VAL A 15 -17.74 0.21 13.74
C VAL A 15 -18.79 -0.74 14.32
N LYS A 16 -18.38 -1.69 15.18
CA LYS A 16 -19.29 -2.59 15.88
C LYS A 16 -20.35 -1.82 16.68
N GLN A 17 -19.95 -0.77 17.39
CA GLN A 17 -20.86 0.04 18.20
C GLN A 17 -21.85 0.85 17.34
N LEU A 18 -21.39 1.41 16.22
CA LEU A 18 -22.24 2.20 15.32
C LEU A 18 -23.28 1.34 14.59
N ASP A 19 -22.89 0.14 14.16
CA ASP A 19 -23.72 -0.77 13.38
C ASP A 19 -24.68 -1.60 14.25
N GLU A 20 -24.37 -1.79 15.54
CA GLU A 20 -25.30 -2.41 16.48
C GLU A 20 -26.62 -1.63 16.58
N ALA A 21 -26.56 -0.29 16.50
CA ALA A 21 -27.74 0.57 16.45
C ALA A 21 -28.61 0.34 15.18
N GLN A 22 -28.04 -0.28 14.14
CA GLN A 22 -28.72 -0.62 12.90
C GLN A 22 -29.15 -2.10 12.84
N GLY A 23 -29.01 -2.84 13.95
CA GLY A 23 -29.37 -4.26 14.01
C GLY A 23 -28.36 -5.18 13.33
N LEU A 24 -27.11 -4.74 13.18
CA LEU A 24 -26.02 -5.52 12.60
C LEU A 24 -25.06 -5.99 13.71
N VAL A 25 -24.67 -7.26 13.66
CA VAL A 25 -23.74 -7.86 14.61
C VAL A 25 -22.43 -8.20 13.91
N TRP A 26 -21.35 -7.53 14.32
CA TRP A 26 -19.99 -7.82 13.87
C TRP A 26 -19.41 -8.99 14.66
N LEU A 27 -19.09 -10.08 13.96
CA LEU A 27 -18.40 -11.25 14.52
C LEU A 27 -16.89 -11.00 14.64
N LYS A 28 -16.15 -12.00 15.15
CA LYS A 28 -14.71 -11.89 15.37
C LYS A 28 -13.98 -11.57 14.05
N PRO A 29 -13.15 -10.52 14.00
CA PRO A 29 -12.39 -10.18 12.81
C PRO A 29 -11.33 -11.25 12.52
N THR A 30 -11.02 -11.43 11.25
CA THR A 30 -9.92 -12.25 10.76
C THR A 30 -8.58 -11.67 11.22
N ARG A 31 -7.57 -12.55 11.30
CA ARG A 31 -6.20 -12.16 11.65
C ARG A 31 -5.44 -11.52 10.48
N PHE A 32 -5.91 -11.66 9.24
CA PHE A 32 -5.27 -11.05 8.09
C PHE A 32 -5.80 -9.64 7.86
N ASN A 33 -4.88 -8.73 7.53
CA ASN A 33 -5.19 -7.39 7.10
C ASN A 33 -5.10 -7.39 5.57
N ASN A 34 -6.19 -7.17 4.84
CA ASN A 34 -6.16 -7.06 3.38
C ASN A 34 -6.11 -5.59 2.96
N THR A 35 -4.97 -4.96 3.25
CA THR A 35 -4.73 -3.56 2.91
C THR A 35 -3.75 -3.45 1.74
N TYR A 36 -3.75 -2.27 1.13
CA TYR A 36 -2.73 -1.87 0.18
C TYR A 36 -1.35 -1.87 0.83
N ALA A 37 -0.35 -2.24 0.04
CA ALA A 37 1.04 -2.04 0.39
C ALA A 37 1.85 -1.72 -0.86
N LEU A 38 3.03 -1.18 -0.64
CA LEU A 38 4.02 -1.01 -1.69
C LEU A 38 4.90 -2.25 -1.75
N ALA A 39 5.18 -2.74 -2.95
CA ALA A 39 6.11 -3.83 -3.15
C ALA A 39 7.05 -3.59 -4.32
N MET A 40 8.21 -4.23 -4.24
CA MET A 40 9.23 -4.20 -5.27
C MET A 40 9.90 -5.58 -5.42
N PRO A 41 10.62 -5.86 -6.51
CA PRO A 41 11.37 -7.11 -6.64
C PRO A 41 12.34 -7.29 -5.48
N GLU A 42 12.34 -8.47 -4.84
CA GLU A 42 13.12 -8.71 -3.61
C GLU A 42 14.63 -8.48 -3.79
N GLU A 43 15.20 -8.97 -4.90
CA GLU A 43 16.61 -8.75 -5.25
C GLU A 43 16.98 -7.25 -5.32
N GLN A 44 16.06 -6.41 -5.82
CA GLN A 44 16.29 -4.98 -5.92
C GLN A 44 16.18 -4.30 -4.56
N ALA A 45 15.23 -4.72 -3.73
CA ALA A 45 15.09 -4.25 -2.36
C ALA A 45 16.35 -4.56 -1.54
N GLU A 46 16.89 -5.77 -1.67
CA GLU A 46 18.12 -6.20 -1.00
C GLU A 46 19.34 -5.42 -1.48
N ARG A 47 19.50 -5.26 -2.80
CA ARG A 47 20.62 -4.51 -3.39
C ARG A 47 20.65 -3.04 -2.96
N LEU A 48 19.47 -2.43 -2.80
CA LEU A 48 19.33 -1.02 -2.40
C LEU A 48 19.17 -0.84 -0.88
N GLY A 49 19.08 -1.93 -0.11
CA GLY A 49 18.84 -1.87 1.33
C GLY A 49 17.47 -1.30 1.73
N ILE A 50 16.44 -1.48 0.89
CA ILE A 50 15.09 -0.94 1.12
C ILE A 50 14.23 -1.97 1.87
N GLN A 51 13.77 -1.61 3.07
CA GLN A 51 12.87 -2.43 3.88
C GLN A 51 11.54 -1.74 4.20
N SER A 52 11.53 -0.41 4.21
CA SER A 52 10.38 0.43 4.53
C SER A 52 10.06 1.43 3.43
N VAL A 53 8.88 2.05 3.51
CA VAL A 53 8.51 3.13 2.59
C VAL A 53 9.38 4.37 2.84
N SER A 54 9.80 4.63 4.09
CA SER A 54 10.78 5.67 4.37
C SER A 54 12.17 5.37 3.76
N ASP A 55 12.63 4.12 3.75
CA ASP A 55 13.89 3.75 3.07
C ASP A 55 13.80 3.99 1.57
N LEU A 56 12.66 3.63 0.97
CA LEU A 56 12.37 3.90 -0.44
C LEU A 56 12.48 5.40 -0.74
N ALA A 57 11.84 6.25 0.07
CA ALA A 57 11.88 7.70 -0.12
C ALA A 57 13.31 8.25 -0.07
N ARG A 58 14.11 7.78 0.90
CA ARG A 58 15.53 8.14 1.01
C ARG A 58 16.33 7.73 -0.23
N VAL A 59 16.20 6.48 -0.68
CA VAL A 59 16.95 5.98 -1.84
C VAL A 59 16.56 6.74 -3.12
N LEU A 60 15.27 7.03 -3.31
CA LEU A 60 14.82 7.80 -4.48
C LEU A 60 15.34 9.24 -4.46
N ALA A 61 15.41 9.88 -3.29
CA ALA A 61 16.01 11.20 -3.15
C ALA A 61 17.51 11.18 -3.48
N GLU A 62 18.26 10.22 -2.92
CA GLU A 62 19.69 10.04 -3.19
C GLU A 62 19.95 9.78 -4.69
N GLN A 63 19.11 8.99 -5.36
CA GLN A 63 19.22 8.70 -6.79
C GLN A 63 18.90 9.92 -7.65
N GLN A 64 17.89 10.71 -7.27
CA GLN A 64 17.53 11.92 -7.99
C GLN A 64 18.60 13.01 -7.86
N GLU A 65 19.31 13.08 -6.72
CA GLU A 65 20.46 13.97 -6.55
C GLU A 65 21.66 13.53 -7.39
N ALA A 66 21.94 12.22 -7.45
CA ALA A 66 23.06 11.67 -8.22
C ALA A 66 22.82 11.73 -9.73
N GLU A 67 21.60 11.42 -10.18
CA GLU A 67 21.19 11.37 -11.58
C GLU A 67 19.86 12.12 -11.78
N PRO A 68 19.89 13.45 -11.89
CA PRO A 68 18.69 14.25 -12.10
C PRO A 68 17.92 13.82 -13.34
N GLY A 69 16.64 13.49 -13.16
CA GLY A 69 15.77 13.00 -14.23
C GLY A 69 15.73 11.48 -14.38
N SER A 70 16.39 10.74 -13.49
CA SER A 70 16.12 9.31 -13.30
C SER A 70 14.62 9.07 -13.11
N THR A 71 14.11 7.99 -13.71
CA THR A 71 12.68 7.65 -13.67
C THR A 71 12.52 6.32 -12.95
N HIS A 72 11.65 6.29 -11.94
CA HIS A 72 11.35 5.10 -11.16
C HIS A 72 9.89 4.74 -11.32
N LEU A 73 9.60 3.84 -12.27
CA LEU A 73 8.23 3.50 -12.61
C LEU A 73 7.50 2.90 -11.42
N PHE A 74 6.45 3.58 -10.97
CA PHE A 74 5.52 3.14 -9.94
C PHE A 74 4.18 2.77 -10.58
N ALA A 75 3.88 1.47 -10.58
CA ALA A 75 2.63 0.94 -11.09
C ALA A 75 1.54 0.82 -10.02
N MET A 76 0.32 1.19 -10.36
CA MET A 76 -0.83 1.10 -9.45
C MET A 76 -2.13 1.04 -10.24
N ASP A 77 -3.23 0.69 -9.56
CA ASP A 77 -4.55 0.84 -10.15
C ASP A 77 -4.98 2.32 -10.23
N PRO A 78 -5.89 2.67 -11.17
CA PRO A 78 -6.39 4.04 -11.30
C PRO A 78 -7.13 4.57 -10.05
N GLU A 79 -7.69 3.68 -9.23
CA GLU A 79 -8.46 4.06 -8.05
C GLU A 79 -7.53 4.71 -7.02
N PHE A 80 -6.44 4.04 -6.65
CA PHE A 80 -5.45 4.57 -5.73
C PHE A 80 -4.79 5.86 -6.24
N ALA A 81 -4.57 5.98 -7.54
CA ALA A 81 -3.99 7.18 -8.14
C ALA A 81 -4.88 8.43 -7.97
N GLY A 82 -6.21 8.27 -7.99
CA GLY A 82 -7.17 9.38 -7.96
C GLY A 82 -7.81 9.64 -6.59
N ARG A 83 -7.65 8.74 -5.63
CA ARG A 83 -8.32 8.82 -4.33
C ARG A 83 -7.77 9.94 -3.43
N PRO A 84 -8.63 10.61 -2.65
CA PRO A 84 -8.22 11.64 -1.70
C PRO A 84 -7.43 11.07 -0.50
N ASP A 85 -7.48 9.76 -0.29
CA ASP A 85 -6.68 8.96 0.65
C ASP A 85 -5.71 8.02 -0.09
N GLY A 86 -5.34 8.39 -1.32
CA GLY A 86 -4.52 7.57 -2.22
C GLY A 86 -3.09 8.08 -2.40
N LEU A 87 -2.59 8.06 -3.63
CA LEU A 87 -1.20 8.37 -3.96
C LEU A 87 -0.71 9.72 -3.44
N GLY A 88 -1.51 10.79 -3.59
CA GLY A 88 -1.11 12.15 -3.26
C GLY A 88 -0.68 12.33 -1.80
N PRO A 89 -1.58 12.11 -0.82
CA PRO A 89 -1.23 12.24 0.59
C PRO A 89 -0.21 11.19 1.07
N MET A 90 -0.18 10.00 0.48
CA MET A 90 0.86 9.00 0.76
C MET A 90 2.24 9.56 0.39
N SER A 91 2.34 10.13 -0.80
CA SER A 91 3.59 10.67 -1.32
C SER A 91 4.05 11.85 -0.46
N GLU A 92 3.13 12.72 -0.06
CA GLU A 92 3.41 13.83 0.86
C GLU A 92 3.90 13.35 2.24
N LEU A 93 3.21 12.37 2.85
CA LEU A 93 3.60 11.83 4.17
C LEU A 93 5.02 11.25 4.16
N TYR A 94 5.41 10.60 3.06
CA TYR A 94 6.71 9.95 2.93
C TYR A 94 7.79 10.81 2.29
N GLY A 95 7.46 11.98 1.74
CA GLY A 95 8.40 12.79 0.97
C GLY A 95 8.79 12.16 -0.38
N LEU A 96 7.86 11.40 -0.97
CA LEU A 96 8.04 10.81 -2.30
C LEU A 96 7.62 11.83 -3.36
N HIS A 97 8.48 12.06 -4.35
CA HIS A 97 8.24 13.03 -5.41
C HIS A 97 8.13 12.33 -6.77
N PHE A 98 6.98 11.70 -7.03
CA PHE A 98 6.71 11.08 -8.33
C PHE A 98 6.22 12.12 -9.34
N THR A 99 6.84 12.13 -10.52
CA THR A 99 6.37 12.89 -11.67
C THR A 99 5.34 12.09 -12.47
N ARG A 100 4.67 12.73 -13.44
CA ARG A 100 3.77 12.04 -14.37
C ARG A 100 4.46 10.92 -15.16
N ASN A 101 5.78 11.00 -15.37
CA ASN A 101 6.53 9.99 -16.10
C ASN A 101 6.82 8.74 -15.26
N ASP A 102 6.84 8.88 -13.94
CA ASP A 102 7.04 7.79 -12.98
C ASP A 102 5.78 6.96 -12.80
N ILE A 103 4.58 7.55 -12.96
CA ILE A 103 3.32 6.85 -12.66
C ILE A 103 2.82 6.02 -13.85
N ARG A 104 2.51 4.75 -13.58
CA ARG A 104 1.88 3.83 -14.55
C ARG A 104 0.60 3.24 -13.98
N GLN A 105 -0.53 3.72 -14.47
CA GLN A 105 -1.82 3.16 -14.11
C GLN A 105 -2.13 1.91 -14.94
N MET A 106 -2.48 0.81 -14.28
CA MET A 106 -2.85 -0.46 -14.92
C MET A 106 -3.71 -1.30 -13.97
N ASP A 107 -4.36 -2.34 -14.48
CA ASP A 107 -5.12 -3.26 -13.62
C ASP A 107 -4.24 -3.84 -12.50
N ALA A 108 -4.81 -3.98 -11.29
CA ALA A 108 -4.09 -4.49 -10.13
C ALA A 108 -3.41 -5.85 -10.42
N GLY A 109 -4.05 -6.71 -11.23
CA GLY A 109 -3.47 -7.97 -11.68
C GLY A 109 -2.20 -7.82 -12.51
N LEU A 110 -2.13 -6.79 -13.37
CA LEU A 110 -0.98 -6.49 -14.23
C LEU A 110 0.19 -5.90 -13.45
N VAL A 111 -0.05 -5.18 -12.34
CA VAL A 111 1.02 -4.67 -11.47
C VAL A 111 1.95 -5.79 -11.01
N TYR A 112 1.41 -6.93 -10.56
CA TYR A 112 2.22 -8.09 -10.15
C TYR A 112 3.06 -8.66 -11.28
N THR A 113 2.49 -8.74 -12.49
CA THR A 113 3.21 -9.25 -13.68
C THR A 113 4.32 -8.28 -14.08
N ALA A 114 4.07 -6.98 -14.03
CA ALA A 114 5.07 -5.95 -14.32
C ALA A 114 6.22 -5.99 -13.31
N LEU A 115 5.92 -6.15 -12.02
CA LEU A 115 6.92 -6.34 -10.96
C LEU A 115 7.75 -7.61 -11.18
N LYS A 116 7.10 -8.75 -11.43
CA LYS A 116 7.77 -10.03 -11.73
C LYS A 116 8.73 -9.91 -12.91
N ASN A 117 8.30 -9.23 -13.97
CA ASN A 117 9.08 -9.05 -15.20
C ASN A 117 10.08 -7.88 -15.11
N ARG A 118 10.22 -7.23 -13.95
CA ARG A 118 11.10 -6.08 -13.71
C ARG A 118 10.85 -4.91 -14.67
N GLN A 119 9.61 -4.76 -15.13
CA GLN A 119 9.19 -3.67 -16.02
C GLN A 119 8.91 -2.38 -15.24
N VAL A 120 8.65 -2.51 -13.93
CA VAL A 120 8.38 -1.41 -13.02
C VAL A 120 9.23 -1.57 -11.77
N PHE A 121 9.60 -0.43 -11.18
CA PHE A 121 10.45 -0.35 -10.00
C PHE A 121 9.65 -0.63 -8.72
N LEU A 122 8.42 -0.10 -8.67
CA LEU A 122 7.54 -0.17 -7.53
C LEU A 122 6.12 -0.51 -7.99
N GLY A 123 5.36 -1.20 -7.15
CA GLY A 123 3.97 -1.53 -7.44
C GLY A 123 3.08 -1.47 -6.20
N LEU A 124 1.83 -1.05 -6.40
CA LEU A 124 0.78 -1.14 -5.40
C LEU A 124 0.19 -2.56 -5.42
N VAL A 125 0.23 -3.22 -4.28
CA VAL A 125 -0.20 -4.62 -4.12
C VAL A 125 -1.13 -4.78 -2.92
N TYR A 126 -1.79 -5.92 -2.83
CA TYR A 126 -2.54 -6.33 -1.66
C TYR A 126 -1.69 -7.26 -0.82
N THR A 127 -1.60 -6.98 0.48
CA THR A 127 -0.80 -7.74 1.47
C THR A 127 -1.14 -9.22 1.58
N THR A 128 -2.31 -9.65 1.09
CA THR A 128 -2.77 -11.05 1.14
C THR A 128 -2.68 -11.82 -0.17
N ASP A 129 -2.20 -11.19 -1.25
CA ASP A 129 -2.13 -11.83 -2.57
C ASP A 129 -1.03 -12.90 -2.61
N GLY A 130 -1.40 -14.14 -2.99
CA GLY A 130 -0.48 -15.27 -3.04
C GLY A 130 0.71 -15.07 -3.98
N ARG A 131 0.57 -14.21 -5.01
CA ARG A 131 1.62 -13.93 -5.99
C ARG A 131 2.83 -13.22 -5.38
N LEU A 132 2.69 -12.57 -4.23
CA LEU A 132 3.82 -11.91 -3.56
C LEU A 132 4.97 -12.87 -3.30
N LYS A 133 4.66 -14.07 -2.78
CA LYS A 133 5.65 -15.11 -2.49
C LYS A 133 6.16 -15.76 -3.77
N ASP A 134 5.26 -16.13 -4.67
CA ASP A 134 5.62 -16.84 -5.91
C ASP A 134 6.48 -15.98 -6.84
N PHE A 135 6.26 -14.66 -6.85
CA PHE A 135 6.99 -13.72 -7.69
C PHE A 135 8.19 -13.09 -6.98
N LYS A 136 8.49 -13.51 -5.74
CA LYS A 136 9.60 -13.00 -4.92
C LYS A 136 9.56 -11.47 -4.81
N LEU A 137 8.42 -10.95 -4.38
CA LEU A 137 8.19 -9.54 -4.19
C LEU A 137 8.35 -9.20 -2.72
N ARG A 138 9.18 -8.19 -2.43
CA ARG A 138 9.30 -7.63 -1.09
C ARG A 138 8.20 -6.61 -0.88
N VAL A 139 7.33 -6.88 0.08
CA VAL A 139 6.39 -5.89 0.60
C VAL A 139 7.15 -4.96 1.55
N LEU A 140 7.05 -3.65 1.32
CA LEU A 140 7.70 -2.63 2.13
C LEU A 140 6.89 -2.40 3.41
N LYS A 141 7.59 -2.22 4.52
CA LYS A 141 6.96 -1.83 5.79
C LYS A 141 6.43 -0.40 5.70
N ASP A 142 5.12 -0.23 5.92
CA ASP A 142 4.46 1.05 6.10
C ASP A 142 4.76 1.62 7.50
N ASP A 143 5.93 2.21 7.67
CA ASP A 143 6.48 2.63 8.96
C ASP A 143 5.79 3.88 9.56
N LYS A 144 5.11 4.69 8.74
CA LYS A 144 4.28 5.82 9.17
C LYS A 144 2.78 5.51 9.20
N GLN A 145 2.40 4.24 9.01
CA GLN A 145 1.01 3.75 9.10
C GLN A 145 0.05 4.60 8.24
N TYR A 146 0.37 4.73 6.96
CA TYR A 146 -0.50 5.39 5.99
C TYR A 146 -1.72 4.53 5.67
N PHE A 147 -1.49 3.25 5.38
CA PHE A 147 -2.54 2.35 4.93
C PHE A 147 -3.39 1.89 6.13
N PRO A 148 -4.72 2.07 6.08
CA PRO A 148 -5.59 1.65 7.17
C PRO A 148 -5.61 0.12 7.31
N PHE A 149 -5.96 -0.35 8.50
CA PHE A 149 -6.15 -1.77 8.77
C PHE A 149 -7.52 -2.24 8.25
N TYR A 150 -7.52 -3.14 7.26
CA TYR A 150 -8.68 -3.84 6.74
C TYR A 150 -8.71 -5.29 7.24
N ASN A 151 -9.09 -5.47 8.50
CA ASN A 151 -9.44 -6.79 9.02
C ASN A 151 -10.85 -7.16 8.55
N ALA A 152 -10.98 -8.23 7.75
CA ALA A 152 -12.30 -8.72 7.36
C ALA A 152 -13.04 -9.28 8.59
N ALA A 153 -14.31 -8.93 8.78
CA ALA A 153 -15.16 -9.48 9.82
C ALA A 153 -16.53 -9.84 9.23
N PRO A 154 -17.09 -11.04 9.51
CA PRO A 154 -18.46 -11.34 9.12
C PRO A 154 -19.44 -10.42 9.85
N VAL A 155 -20.42 -9.89 9.11
CA VAL A 155 -21.52 -9.10 9.65
C VAL A 155 -22.82 -9.85 9.40
N VAL A 156 -23.59 -10.10 10.46
CA VAL A 156 -24.89 -10.77 10.37
C VAL A 156 -26.00 -9.83 10.81
N ARG A 157 -27.16 -9.95 10.16
CA ARG A 157 -28.37 -9.25 10.60
C ARG A 157 -28.92 -9.96 11.83
N LYS A 158 -29.34 -9.16 12.81
CA LYS A 158 -30.02 -9.65 14.00
C LYS A 158 -31.40 -10.21 13.68
#